data_AF-A0A3M0IJI1-F1
#
_entry.id   AF-A0A3M0IJI1-F1
#
_cell.length_a   1.000
_cell.length_b   1.000
_cell.length_c   1.000
_cell.angle_alpha   90.00
_cell.angle_beta   90.00
_cell.angle_gamma   90.00
#
_symmetry.space_group_name_H-M   'P 1'
#
loop_
_entity.id
_entity.type
_entity.pdbx_description
1 polymer ?
#
loop_
_entity_poly.entity_id
_entity_poly.type
_entity_poly.pdbx_seq_one_letter_code
_entity_poly.pdbx_strand_id
1 'polypeptide(L)'
;MAFRYYLYVSDTKVDMLLSQIDPKWARKHVTEVSLGLKMVGARHSVESTSPDRFARLERVLHHLADHGDLGDVDEPGQYVHGVLPMQWGPVADEDTVYFGGHTDRTIVGLGGSTGHVLSTPPAEATAGPRLSGSLLPTLLHQLAALTAEDAAGPDALGTVVRANSQLRGPAQLVEFVAKRMLHGPCPYPELYPEREMSVLLGSPLYVALAE
;
A
#
# COMPACT_ATOMS: atom_id res chain seq x y z
N MET A 1 4.89 22.90 10.56
CA MET A 1 4.60 21.46 10.44
C MET A 1 3.58 21.32 9.34
N ALA A 2 3.97 20.75 8.21
CA ALA A 2 3.06 20.37 7.15
C ALA A 2 2.15 19.25 7.68
N PHE A 3 0.83 19.39 7.54
CA PHE A 3 -0.11 18.35 7.94
C PHE A 3 -0.18 17.33 6.80
N ARG A 4 0.24 16.08 7.05
CA ARG A 4 0.08 15.00 6.07
C ARG A 4 -1.32 14.39 6.20
N TYR A 5 -2.10 14.47 5.12
CA TYR A 5 -3.42 13.83 5.04
C TYR A 5 -3.27 12.40 4.53
N TYR A 6 -3.03 11.47 5.46
CA TYR A 6 -2.88 10.05 5.15
C TYR A 6 -4.20 9.46 4.63
N LEU A 7 -4.15 8.85 3.44
CA LEU A 7 -5.23 8.05 2.86
C LEU A 7 -5.12 6.58 3.28
N TYR A 8 -3.89 6.10 3.48
CA TYR A 8 -3.59 4.70 3.78
C TYR A 8 -2.36 4.60 4.69
N VAL A 9 -2.40 3.74 5.71
CA VAL A 9 -1.22 3.33 6.49
C VAL A 9 -1.34 1.85 6.88
N SER A 10 -0.38 1.02 6.46
CA SER A 10 -0.36 -0.39 6.82
C SER A 10 0.35 -0.62 8.15
N ASP A 11 -0.42 -0.61 9.25
CA ASP A 11 0.12 -0.83 10.60
C ASP A 11 0.88 -2.15 10.71
N THR A 12 0.34 -3.22 10.12
CA THR A 12 0.98 -4.54 10.10
C THR A 12 2.37 -4.48 9.48
N LYS A 13 2.56 -3.77 8.37
CA LYS A 13 3.88 -3.66 7.72
C LYS A 13 4.82 -2.77 8.51
N VAL A 14 4.32 -1.67 9.06
CA VAL A 14 5.09 -0.76 9.93
C VAL A 14 5.61 -1.51 11.14
N ASP A 15 4.76 -2.25 11.84
CA ASP A 15 5.13 -3.01 13.04
C ASP A 15 6.12 -4.14 12.71
N MET A 16 5.92 -4.85 11.60
CA MET A 16 6.87 -5.86 11.12
C MET A 16 8.26 -5.26 10.84
N LEU A 17 8.33 -4.07 10.23
CA LEU A 17 9.61 -3.42 9.97
C LEU A 17 10.25 -2.87 11.23
N LEU A 18 9.47 -2.26 12.12
CA LEU A 18 9.97 -1.80 13.42
C LEU A 18 10.58 -2.93 14.25
N SER A 19 9.98 -4.11 14.23
CA SER A 19 10.52 -5.28 14.94
C SER A 19 11.91 -5.70 14.47
N GLN A 20 12.24 -5.42 13.20
CA GLN A 20 13.54 -5.69 12.60
C GLN A 20 14.56 -4.58 12.87
N ILE A 21 14.10 -3.32 12.90
CA ILE A 21 14.93 -2.13 13.16
C ILE A 21 15.32 -2.04 14.65
N ASP A 22 14.38 -2.34 15.55
CA ASP A 22 14.58 -2.26 16.99
C ASP A 22 13.94 -3.47 17.72
N PRO A 23 14.71 -4.56 17.92
CA PRO A 23 14.22 -5.74 18.63
C PRO A 23 13.83 -5.49 20.09
N LYS A 24 14.31 -4.38 20.71
CA LYS A 24 13.92 -4.01 22.09
C LYS A 24 12.51 -3.42 22.11
N TRP A 25 12.11 -2.75 21.04
CA TRP A 25 10.75 -2.24 20.86
C TRP A 25 9.73 -3.38 20.74
N ALA A 26 10.09 -4.46 20.04
CA ALA A 26 9.26 -5.67 19.96
C ALA A 26 8.95 -6.30 21.34
N ARG A 27 9.90 -6.28 22.29
CA ARG A 27 9.68 -6.81 23.66
C ARG A 27 8.76 -5.94 24.51
N LYS A 28 8.78 -4.62 24.29
CA LYS A 28 7.89 -3.70 25.00
C LYS A 28 6.43 -3.95 24.61
N HIS A 29 6.16 -4.18 23.32
CA HIS A 29 4.81 -4.46 22.83
C HIS A 29 4.28 -5.85 23.18
N VAL A 30 5.11 -6.90 23.23
CA VAL A 30 4.65 -8.21 23.74
C VAL A 30 4.15 -8.09 25.19
N THR A 31 4.78 -7.23 25.98
CA THR A 31 4.39 -6.97 27.38
C THR A 31 3.10 -6.16 27.45
N GLU A 32 2.93 -5.14 26.59
CA GLU A 32 1.69 -4.35 26.51
C GLU A 32 0.50 -5.14 25.94
N VAL A 33 0.71 -5.99 24.93
CA VAL A 33 -0.34 -6.86 24.36
C VAL A 33 -0.79 -7.92 25.37
N SER A 34 0.13 -8.50 26.14
CA SER A 34 -0.20 -9.48 27.19
C SER A 34 -0.85 -8.85 28.43
N LEU A 35 -0.60 -7.57 28.72
CA LEU A 35 -1.34 -6.80 29.72
C LEU A 35 -2.70 -6.30 29.18
N GLY A 36 -2.75 -5.93 27.90
CA GLY A 36 -3.96 -5.52 27.18
C GLY A 36 -4.99 -6.65 27.09
N LEU A 37 -4.58 -7.87 26.73
CA LEU A 37 -5.44 -9.06 26.74
C LEU A 37 -6.03 -9.37 28.12
N LYS A 38 -5.32 -9.03 29.21
CA LYS A 38 -5.83 -9.16 30.58
C LYS A 38 -6.77 -8.01 30.99
N MET A 39 -6.75 -6.88 30.29
CA MET A 39 -7.63 -5.72 30.49
C MET A 39 -8.80 -5.62 29.49
N VAL A 40 -8.86 -6.49 28.46
CA VAL A 40 -9.99 -6.56 27.52
C VAL A 40 -11.30 -7.06 28.18
N GLY A 41 -11.25 -7.48 29.44
CA GLY A 41 -12.45 -7.72 30.26
C GLY A 41 -13.10 -6.45 30.84
N ALA A 42 -12.49 -5.26 30.72
CA ALA A 42 -13.01 -4.04 31.34
C ALA A 42 -12.88 -2.82 30.42
N ARG A 43 -14.02 -2.45 29.82
CA ARG A 43 -14.41 -1.13 29.27
C ARG A 43 -13.50 -0.46 28.23
N HIS A 44 -14.07 -0.36 27.03
CA HIS A 44 -14.02 0.77 26.09
C HIS A 44 -13.34 2.03 26.65
N SER A 45 -12.13 2.32 26.16
CA SER A 45 -11.48 3.62 26.22
C SER A 45 -10.92 3.92 24.84
N VAL A 46 -11.64 4.79 24.13
CA VAL A 46 -11.29 5.36 22.84
C VAL A 46 -10.50 6.62 23.15
N GLU A 47 -9.17 6.55 23.23
CA GLU A 47 -8.21 7.67 23.09
C GLU A 47 -6.79 7.19 23.42
N SER A 48 -5.96 6.92 22.41
CA SER A 48 -4.48 7.00 22.43
C SER A 48 -3.77 6.40 21.21
N THR A 49 -4.47 5.77 20.25
CA THR A 49 -3.82 5.02 19.15
C THR A 49 -3.19 5.89 18.05
N SER A 50 -3.59 7.15 17.87
CA SER A 50 -3.21 7.96 16.70
C SER A 50 -1.81 8.61 16.75
N PRO A 51 -1.28 9.14 17.89
CA PRO A 51 0.04 9.78 17.89
C PRO A 51 1.15 8.74 17.75
N ASP A 52 0.96 7.55 18.34
CA ASP A 52 1.94 6.47 18.29
C ASP A 52 2.05 5.88 16.87
N ARG A 53 0.94 5.75 16.14
CA ARG A 53 0.92 5.22 14.76
C ARG A 53 1.84 6.01 13.82
N PHE A 54 1.71 7.33 13.78
CA PHE A 54 2.47 8.14 12.85
C PHE A 54 3.93 8.28 13.28
N ALA A 55 4.21 8.34 14.58
CA ALA A 55 5.59 8.31 15.10
C ALA A 55 6.31 6.99 14.72
N ARG A 56 5.60 5.86 14.77
CA ARG A 56 6.09 4.55 14.31
C ARG A 56 6.40 4.54 12.82
N LEU A 57 5.47 5.03 12.01
CA LEU A 57 5.68 5.17 10.57
C LEU A 57 6.90 6.05 10.28
N GLU A 58 6.99 7.25 10.87
CA GLU A 58 8.12 8.16 10.68
C GLU A 58 9.47 7.50 11.03
N ARG A 59 9.53 6.73 12.12
CA ARG A 59 10.75 6.00 12.48
C ARG A 59 11.13 4.95 11.43
N VAL A 60 10.17 4.24 10.86
CA VAL A 60 10.41 3.32 9.74
C VAL A 60 10.88 4.09 8.51
N LEU A 61 10.21 5.19 8.14
CA LEU A 61 10.56 5.98 6.97
C LEU A 61 11.97 6.58 7.07
N HIS A 62 12.34 7.10 8.24
CA HIS A 62 13.69 7.60 8.49
C HIS A 62 14.73 6.49 8.35
N HIS A 63 14.47 5.31 8.92
CA HIS A 63 15.38 4.17 8.76
C HIS A 63 15.50 3.72 7.30
N LEU A 64 14.40 3.69 6.54
CA LEU A 64 14.42 3.34 5.12
C LEU A 64 15.16 4.38 4.27
N ALA A 65 15.06 5.67 4.60
CA ALA A 65 15.80 6.71 3.92
C ALA A 65 17.31 6.62 4.19
N ASP A 66 17.71 6.28 5.41
CA ASP A 66 19.12 6.24 5.82
C ASP A 66 19.83 4.92 5.45
N HIS A 67 19.10 3.80 5.52
CA HIS A 67 19.67 2.44 5.43
C HIS A 67 18.93 1.51 4.48
N GLY A 68 17.73 1.88 4.04
CA GLY A 68 16.96 1.11 3.08
C GLY A 68 17.44 1.38 1.66
N ASP A 69 17.35 0.37 0.80
CA ASP A 69 17.41 0.54 -0.65
C ASP A 69 16.11 1.22 -1.13
N LEU A 70 15.97 2.51 -0.80
CA LEU A 70 14.85 3.37 -1.15
C LEU A 70 15.16 4.09 -2.46
N GLY A 71 14.56 3.61 -3.55
CA GLY A 71 14.62 4.26 -4.86
C GLY A 71 13.38 5.11 -5.14
N ASP A 72 13.33 5.66 -6.34
CA ASP A 72 12.16 6.36 -6.87
C ASP A 72 11.35 5.47 -7.82
N VAL A 73 10.30 6.03 -8.43
CA VAL A 73 9.40 5.28 -9.31
C VAL A 73 10.08 4.78 -10.58
N ASP A 74 10.97 5.56 -11.18
CA ASP A 74 11.63 5.25 -12.46
C ASP A 74 12.93 4.45 -12.26
N GLU A 75 13.56 4.57 -11.10
CA GLU A 75 14.71 3.78 -10.66
C GLU A 75 14.40 3.06 -9.32
N PRO A 76 13.57 2.01 -9.34
CA PRO A 76 13.03 1.45 -8.10
C PRO A 76 14.02 0.57 -7.35
N GLY A 77 14.21 0.87 -6.06
CA GLY A 77 14.91 0.01 -5.10
C GLY A 77 14.00 -1.09 -4.51
N GLN A 78 14.41 -1.72 -3.42
CA GLN A 78 13.55 -2.61 -2.62
C GLN A 78 12.32 -1.87 -2.08
N TYR A 79 12.49 -0.62 -1.69
CA TYR A 79 11.41 0.30 -1.38
C TYR A 79 11.39 1.42 -2.42
N VAL A 80 10.20 1.95 -2.67
CA VAL A 80 9.99 3.01 -3.65
C VAL A 80 9.27 4.16 -2.98
N HIS A 81 9.86 5.35 -3.08
CA HIS A 81 9.19 6.62 -2.82
C HIS A 81 8.63 7.19 -4.12
N GLY A 82 7.47 7.83 -4.05
CA GLY A 82 6.89 8.47 -5.21
C GLY A 82 5.96 9.61 -4.81
N VAL A 83 5.93 10.64 -5.66
CA VAL A 83 4.94 11.71 -5.63
C VAL A 83 4.36 11.85 -7.03
N LEU A 84 3.11 11.42 -7.24
CA LEU A 84 2.48 11.49 -8.55
C LEU A 84 0.95 11.50 -8.46
N PRO A 85 0.24 11.97 -9.50
CA PRO A 85 -1.20 11.85 -9.58
C PRO A 85 -1.62 10.38 -9.63
N MET A 86 -2.47 9.95 -8.70
CA MET A 86 -3.01 8.59 -8.66
C MET A 86 -4.53 8.61 -8.50
N GLN A 87 -5.19 7.69 -9.20
CA GLN A 87 -6.57 7.30 -8.94
C GLN A 87 -6.56 6.10 -7.99
N TRP A 88 -7.61 5.95 -7.19
CA TRP A 88 -7.69 4.83 -6.28
C TRP A 88 -9.12 4.46 -5.91
N GLY A 89 -9.30 3.19 -5.53
CA GLY A 89 -10.58 2.66 -5.11
C GLY A 89 -10.48 1.20 -4.69
N PRO A 90 -11.56 0.64 -4.12
CA PRO A 90 -11.63 -0.80 -3.87
C PRO A 90 -11.56 -1.58 -5.19
N VAL A 91 -10.93 -2.75 -5.16
CA VAL A 91 -10.81 -3.69 -6.27
C VAL A 91 -11.22 -5.10 -5.81
N ALA A 92 -11.89 -5.85 -6.68
CA ALA A 92 -12.50 -7.16 -6.38
C ALA A 92 -13.50 -7.10 -5.20
N ASP A 93 -13.63 -8.17 -4.40
CA ASP A 93 -14.57 -8.36 -3.25
C ASP A 93 -14.36 -7.37 -2.07
N GLU A 94 -14.11 -6.09 -2.33
CA GLU A 94 -14.04 -4.97 -1.38
C GLU A 94 -12.93 -5.01 -0.30
N ASP A 95 -12.17 -6.10 -0.19
CA ASP A 95 -11.11 -6.25 0.82
C ASP A 95 -9.75 -5.66 0.42
N THR A 96 -9.60 -5.25 -0.84
CA THR A 96 -8.36 -4.69 -1.40
C THR A 96 -8.61 -3.32 -2.00
N VAL A 97 -7.72 -2.38 -1.70
CA VAL A 97 -7.62 -1.07 -2.35
C VAL A 97 -6.48 -1.10 -3.34
N TYR A 98 -6.70 -0.48 -4.49
CA TYR A 98 -5.69 -0.27 -5.51
C TYR A 98 -5.50 1.21 -5.77
N PHE A 99 -4.25 1.66 -5.79
CA PHE A 99 -3.85 2.97 -6.26
C PHE A 99 -3.10 2.79 -7.58
N GLY A 100 -3.52 3.50 -8.62
CA GLY A 100 -2.87 3.47 -9.92
C GLY A 100 -2.56 4.86 -10.43
N GLY A 101 -1.40 4.99 -11.07
CA GLY A 101 -0.90 6.22 -11.67
C GLY A 101 0.30 5.90 -12.55
N HIS A 102 0.94 6.93 -13.10
CA HIS A 102 2.13 6.74 -13.91
C HIS A 102 3.01 8.00 -13.92
N THR A 103 4.29 7.80 -14.20
CA THR A 103 5.22 8.85 -14.65
C THR A 103 5.22 8.89 -16.19
N ASP A 104 6.17 9.61 -16.78
CA ASP A 104 6.44 9.55 -18.22
C ASP A 104 7.04 8.21 -18.69
N ARG A 105 7.54 7.39 -17.75
CA ARG A 105 8.32 6.17 -18.02
C ARG A 105 7.81 4.91 -17.32
N THR A 106 7.00 5.05 -16.28
CA THR A 106 6.63 3.93 -15.41
C THR A 106 5.15 3.96 -15.07
N ILE A 107 4.46 2.85 -15.32
CA ILE A 107 3.09 2.62 -14.82
C ILE A 107 3.20 2.04 -13.42
N VAL A 108 2.50 2.64 -12.46
CA VAL A 108 2.55 2.25 -11.04
C VAL A 108 1.21 1.66 -10.61
N GLY A 109 1.27 0.52 -9.92
CA GLY A 109 0.15 -0.06 -9.20
C GLY A 109 0.54 -0.35 -7.75
N LEU A 110 -0.27 0.12 -6.80
CA LEU A 110 -0.09 -0.17 -5.38
C LEU A 110 -1.32 -0.90 -4.85
N GLY A 111 -1.13 -2.12 -4.35
CA GLY A 111 -2.21 -2.90 -3.75
C GLY A 111 -2.01 -3.12 -2.25
N GLY A 112 -3.10 -2.94 -1.50
CA GLY A 112 -3.13 -3.17 -0.06
C GLY A 112 -4.54 -3.49 0.43
N SER A 113 -4.66 -3.91 1.69
CA SER A 113 -5.98 -4.18 2.27
C SER A 113 -6.76 -2.89 2.56
N THR A 114 -8.07 -2.87 2.30
CA THR A 114 -8.97 -1.76 2.65
C THR A 114 -9.01 -1.48 4.15
N GLY A 115 -8.70 -2.46 5.01
CA GLY A 115 -8.59 -2.28 6.46
C GLY A 115 -7.49 -1.30 6.92
N HIS A 116 -6.63 -0.86 6.01
CA HIS A 116 -5.58 0.14 6.25
C HIS A 116 -5.89 1.52 5.65
N VAL A 117 -7.02 1.67 4.96
CA VAL A 117 -7.52 2.95 4.47
C VAL A 117 -8.04 3.77 5.65
N LEU A 118 -7.64 5.03 5.73
CA LEU A 118 -8.09 5.95 6.76
C LEU A 118 -9.35 6.64 6.28
N SER A 119 -10.48 5.92 6.37
CA SER A 119 -11.78 6.51 6.08
C SER A 119 -12.19 7.49 7.18
N THR A 120 -12.67 8.67 6.79
CA THR A 120 -13.67 9.40 7.56
C THR A 120 -15.00 8.64 7.39
N PRO A 121 -15.71 8.20 8.45
CA PRO A 121 -16.82 7.22 8.36
C PRO A 121 -18.09 7.84 7.71
N PRO A 122 -19.09 7.06 7.22
CA PRO A 122 -19.56 5.79 7.82
C PRO A 122 -19.97 4.64 6.86
N ALA A 123 -19.79 3.39 7.30
CA ALA A 123 -20.82 2.35 7.34
C ALA A 123 -20.26 1.05 7.92
N GLU A 124 -21.08 0.39 8.73
CA GLU A 124 -20.84 -0.88 9.39
C GLU A 124 -20.51 -1.99 8.38
N ALA A 125 -19.44 -2.75 8.61
CA ALA A 125 -19.19 -3.98 7.87
C ALA A 125 -18.70 -5.10 8.80
N THR A 126 -19.50 -6.15 8.82
CA THR A 126 -19.38 -7.44 9.51
C THR A 126 -17.98 -8.04 9.49
N ALA A 127 -17.62 -8.67 10.61
CA ALA A 127 -16.33 -9.29 10.86
C ALA A 127 -16.34 -10.78 10.44
N GLY A 128 -15.62 -11.11 9.38
CA GLY A 128 -15.08 -12.44 9.08
C GLY A 128 -13.54 -12.38 9.02
N PRO A 129 -12.82 -13.51 9.00
CA PRO A 129 -11.36 -13.51 8.94
C PRO A 129 -10.89 -12.97 7.58
N ARG A 130 -10.43 -11.70 7.57
CA ARG A 130 -9.94 -11.00 6.37
C ARG A 130 -8.51 -11.44 6.06
N LEU A 131 -8.32 -12.11 4.92
CA LEU A 131 -6.98 -12.35 4.40
C LEU A 131 -6.39 -11.01 3.92
N SER A 132 -5.16 -10.70 4.31
CA SER A 132 -4.54 -9.42 3.93
C SER A 132 -4.25 -9.40 2.42
N GLY A 133 -4.92 -8.52 1.67
CA GLY A 133 -4.65 -8.24 0.24
C GLY A 133 -3.24 -7.69 -0.06
N SER A 134 -2.37 -7.61 0.95
CA SER A 134 -0.98 -7.15 0.82
C SER A 134 -0.01 -8.23 0.27
N LEU A 135 -0.50 -9.44 -0.01
CA LEU A 135 0.30 -10.53 -0.57
C LEU A 135 0.21 -10.53 -2.10
N LEU A 136 1.35 -10.66 -2.79
CA LEU A 136 1.45 -10.53 -4.25
C LEU A 136 0.48 -11.48 -4.99
N PRO A 137 0.38 -12.78 -4.64
CA PRO A 137 -0.53 -13.68 -5.35
C PRO A 137 -2.00 -13.30 -5.16
N THR A 138 -2.38 -12.84 -3.97
CA THR A 138 -3.75 -12.39 -3.66
C THR A 138 -4.09 -11.13 -4.44
N LEU A 139 -3.17 -10.17 -4.44
CA LEU A 139 -3.29 -8.91 -5.19
C LEU A 139 -3.47 -9.20 -6.69
N LEU A 140 -2.57 -10.00 -7.29
CA LEU A 140 -2.65 -10.34 -8.71
C LEU A 140 -3.93 -11.13 -9.04
N HIS A 141 -4.36 -12.05 -8.18
CA HIS A 141 -5.59 -12.79 -8.38
C HIS A 141 -6.82 -11.87 -8.36
N GLN A 142 -6.88 -10.92 -7.43
CA GLN A 142 -7.97 -9.95 -7.33
C GLN A 142 -7.99 -8.99 -8.52
N LEU A 143 -6.83 -8.50 -8.95
CA LEU A 143 -6.74 -7.69 -10.17
C LEU A 143 -7.14 -8.50 -11.41
N ALA A 144 -6.76 -9.77 -11.50
CA ALA A 144 -7.19 -10.64 -12.60
C ALA A 144 -8.71 -10.88 -12.59
N ALA A 145 -9.34 -10.98 -11.40
CA ALA A 145 -10.79 -11.12 -11.27
C ALA A 145 -11.57 -9.88 -11.78
N LEU A 146 -10.99 -8.68 -11.68
CA LEU A 146 -11.55 -7.47 -12.29
C LEU A 146 -11.51 -7.47 -13.83
N THR A 147 -10.67 -8.32 -14.42
CA THR A 147 -10.47 -8.41 -15.87
C THR A 147 -11.28 -9.53 -16.52
N ALA A 148 -12.38 -9.96 -15.90
CA ALA A 148 -13.24 -11.03 -16.41
C ALA A 148 -13.77 -10.71 -17.82
N GLU A 149 -13.01 -11.12 -18.83
CA GLU A 149 -13.34 -11.91 -20.04
C GLU A 149 -12.04 -11.98 -20.89
N ASP A 150 -11.56 -13.19 -21.18
CA ASP A 150 -10.42 -13.52 -22.06
C ASP A 150 -9.01 -12.97 -21.73
N ALA A 151 -8.19 -13.76 -21.05
CA ALA A 151 -6.74 -13.85 -21.35
C ALA A 151 -6.08 -15.08 -20.69
N ALA A 152 -5.35 -15.84 -21.49
CA ALA A 152 -4.50 -16.95 -21.08
C ALA A 152 -3.46 -16.52 -20.03
N GLY A 153 -3.54 -17.06 -18.81
CA GLY A 153 -2.50 -16.98 -17.77
C GLY A 153 -2.20 -15.57 -17.23
N PRO A 154 -1.91 -15.39 -15.93
CA PRO A 154 -1.64 -14.07 -15.39
C PRO A 154 -0.21 -13.64 -15.76
N ASP A 155 -0.05 -12.93 -16.87
CA ASP A 155 1.06 -11.98 -16.97
C ASP A 155 0.84 -10.88 -15.92
N ALA A 156 1.62 -10.95 -14.84
CA ALA A 156 1.45 -10.10 -13.68
C ALA A 156 1.65 -8.60 -14.01
N LEU A 157 2.54 -8.27 -14.96
CA LEU A 157 2.74 -6.90 -15.41
C LEU A 157 1.54 -6.43 -16.24
N GLY A 158 1.03 -7.27 -17.15
CA GLY A 158 -0.14 -6.94 -17.96
C GLY A 158 -1.41 -6.72 -17.12
N THR A 159 -1.55 -7.46 -16.01
CA THR A 159 -2.63 -7.24 -15.04
C THR A 159 -2.56 -5.86 -14.38
N VAL A 160 -1.37 -5.34 -14.07
CA VAL A 160 -1.19 -3.98 -13.52
C VAL A 160 -1.57 -2.90 -14.55
N VAL A 161 -1.19 -3.10 -15.82
CA VAL A 161 -1.55 -2.18 -16.91
C VAL A 161 -3.07 -2.13 -17.09
N ARG A 162 -3.73 -3.30 -17.11
CA ARG A 162 -5.20 -3.41 -17.22
C ARG A 162 -5.92 -2.80 -16.02
N ALA A 163 -5.44 -3.04 -14.80
CA ALA A 163 -6.01 -2.44 -13.61
C ALA A 163 -5.96 -0.90 -13.66
N ASN A 164 -4.85 -0.33 -14.13
CA ASN A 164 -4.72 1.12 -14.31
C ASN A 164 -5.73 1.70 -15.31
N SER A 165 -5.98 1.03 -16.45
CA SER A 165 -6.94 1.53 -17.44
C SER A 165 -8.41 1.43 -16.99
N GLN A 166 -8.70 0.58 -16.01
CA GLN A 166 -10.02 0.41 -15.43
C GLN A 166 -10.31 1.36 -14.27
N LEU A 167 -9.30 2.02 -13.69
CA LEU A 167 -9.51 2.98 -12.62
C LEU A 167 -10.41 4.14 -13.07
N ARG A 168 -11.20 4.63 -12.13
CA ARG A 168 -12.16 5.73 -12.31
C ARG A 168 -11.99 6.74 -11.18
N GLY A 169 -12.53 7.93 -11.39
CA GLY A 169 -12.48 9.02 -10.42
C GLY A 169 -11.35 10.01 -10.67
N PRO A 170 -11.26 11.09 -9.87
CA PRO A 170 -10.23 12.10 -10.04
C PRO A 170 -8.86 11.56 -9.62
N ALA A 171 -7.82 11.88 -10.40
CA ALA A 171 -6.46 11.69 -9.95
C ALA A 171 -6.14 12.69 -8.83
N GLN A 172 -5.58 12.21 -7.73
CA GLN A 172 -5.13 13.00 -6.59
C GLN A 172 -3.61 12.94 -6.54
N LEU A 173 -2.95 14.08 -6.34
CA LEU A 173 -1.51 14.09 -6.13
C LEU A 173 -1.22 13.47 -4.77
N VAL A 174 -0.52 12.33 -4.77
CA VAL A 174 -0.22 11.58 -3.54
C VAL A 174 1.27 11.34 -3.39
N GLU A 175 1.74 11.37 -2.15
CA GLU A 175 3.04 10.88 -1.72
C GLU A 175 2.87 9.47 -1.12
N PHE A 176 3.78 8.56 -1.45
CA PHE A 176 3.80 7.23 -0.85
C PHE A 176 5.22 6.69 -0.63
N VAL A 177 5.30 5.69 0.24
CA VAL A 177 6.40 4.71 0.25
C VAL A 177 5.82 3.32 0.20
N ALA A 178 6.33 2.50 -0.71
CA ALA A 178 5.86 1.13 -0.92
C ALA A 178 7.03 0.14 -0.99
N LYS A 179 6.79 -1.10 -0.57
CA LYS A 179 7.70 -2.21 -0.85
C LYS A 179 7.48 -2.67 -2.28
N ARG A 180 8.53 -2.70 -3.10
CA ARG A 180 8.49 -3.23 -4.46
C ARG A 180 8.19 -4.73 -4.42
N MET A 181 7.22 -5.17 -5.21
CA MET A 181 6.86 -6.58 -5.34
C MET A 181 7.23 -7.13 -6.72
N LEU A 182 7.04 -6.32 -7.76
CA LEU A 182 7.33 -6.67 -9.14
C LEU A 182 7.72 -5.41 -9.92
N HIS A 183 8.71 -5.51 -10.79
CA HIS A 183 9.13 -4.44 -11.71
C HIS A 183 9.70 -5.05 -12.99
N GLY A 184 9.38 -4.47 -14.15
CA GLY A 184 9.86 -4.94 -15.44
C GLY A 184 9.37 -4.09 -16.60
N PRO A 185 9.76 -4.43 -17.85
CA PRO A 185 9.28 -3.72 -19.03
C PRO A 185 7.77 -3.89 -19.21
N CYS A 186 7.11 -2.88 -19.76
CA CYS A 186 5.70 -2.95 -20.12
C CYS A 186 5.49 -4.05 -21.17
N PRO A 187 4.55 -4.99 -20.94
CA PRO A 187 4.30 -6.08 -21.87
C PRO A 187 3.55 -5.65 -23.14
N TYR A 188 3.11 -4.39 -23.21
CA TYR A 188 2.37 -3.81 -24.33
C TYR A 188 3.11 -2.58 -24.91
N PRO A 189 4.30 -2.75 -25.49
CA PRO A 189 5.08 -1.64 -26.06
C PRO A 189 4.34 -0.91 -27.19
N GLU A 190 3.43 -1.58 -27.89
CA GLU A 190 2.58 -1.01 -28.94
C GLU A 190 1.64 0.10 -28.45
N LEU A 191 1.31 0.12 -27.14
CA LEU A 191 0.53 1.20 -26.53
C LEU A 191 1.37 2.47 -26.31
N TYR A 192 2.69 2.35 -26.37
CA TYR A 192 3.65 3.41 -26.07
C TYR A 192 4.79 3.45 -27.13
N PRO A 193 4.48 3.67 -28.42
CA PRO A 193 5.45 3.50 -29.51
C PRO A 193 6.65 4.47 -29.46
N GLU A 194 6.50 5.59 -28.77
CA GLU A 194 7.54 6.62 -28.67
C GLU A 194 8.42 6.48 -27.41
N ARG A 195 8.10 5.56 -26.49
CA ARG A 195 8.74 5.50 -25.16
C ARG A 195 8.81 4.07 -24.63
N GLU A 196 9.99 3.70 -24.11
CA GLU A 196 10.11 2.48 -23.31
C GLU A 196 9.44 2.70 -21.95
N MET A 197 8.31 2.02 -21.75
CA MET A 197 7.59 2.02 -20.48
C MET A 197 7.99 0.83 -19.63
N SER A 198 8.11 1.04 -18.33
CA SER A 198 8.18 -0.01 -17.30
C SER A 198 6.86 -0.09 -16.53
N VAL A 199 6.70 -1.17 -15.77
CA VAL A 199 5.55 -1.41 -14.90
C VAL A 199 6.07 -1.78 -13.52
N LEU A 200 5.57 -1.10 -12.50
CA LEU A 200 5.92 -1.27 -11.10
C LEU A 200 4.68 -1.66 -10.29
N LEU A 201 4.77 -2.77 -9.57
CA LEU A 201 3.79 -3.18 -8.57
C LEU A 201 4.40 -3.12 -7.17
N GLY A 202 3.72 -2.42 -6.27
CA GLY A 202 4.13 -2.29 -4.87
C GLY A 202 3.03 -2.63 -3.89
N SER A 203 3.43 -2.83 -2.63
CA SER A 203 2.51 -2.80 -1.51
C SER A 203 2.85 -1.62 -0.60
N PRO A 204 1.92 -0.66 -0.40
CA PRO A 204 2.22 0.57 0.30
C PRO A 204 2.44 0.32 1.80
N LEU A 205 3.41 1.05 2.37
CA LEU A 205 3.50 1.32 3.81
C LEU A 205 2.54 2.44 4.18
N TYR A 206 2.52 3.50 3.37
CA TYR A 206 1.56 4.59 3.46
C TYR A 206 1.26 5.20 2.09
N VAL A 207 0.13 5.90 2.01
CA VAL A 207 -0.22 6.84 0.95
C VAL A 207 -0.84 8.07 1.62
N ALA A 208 -0.42 9.28 1.23
CA ALA A 208 -0.95 10.54 1.74
C ALA A 208 -1.15 11.53 0.59
N LEU A 209 -2.05 12.50 0.76
CA LEU A 209 -2.11 13.64 -0.17
C LEU A 209 -0.81 14.44 -0.09
N ALA A 210 -0.24 14.77 -1.25
CA ALA A 210 0.90 15.68 -1.34
C ALA A 210 0.43 17.14 -1.29
N GLU A 211 1.29 18.03 -0.79
CA GLU A 211 1.09 19.49 -0.79
C GLU A 211 1.45 20.13 -2.14
#